data_AF-C6BQQ1-F1
#
_entry.id   AF-C6BQQ1-F1
#
_cell.length_a   1.000
_cell.length_b   1.000
_cell.length_c   1.000
_cell.angle_alpha   90.00
_cell.angle_beta   90.00
_cell.angle_gamma   90.00
#
_symmetry.space_group_name_H-M   'P 1'
#
loop_
_entity.id
_entity.type
_entity.pdbx_description
1 polymer ?
#
loop_
_entity_poly.entity_id
_entity_poly.type
_entity_poly.pdbx_seq_one_letter_code
_entity_poly.pdbx_strand_id
1 'polypeptide(L)'
;MSLKNSLIAKVSRLDLDTVGRIELAARGYLQELAEIPPEYARGREALCFALQSVALRRPALFWFGLASVIVTPALLILRVVL
;
A
#
# COMPACT_ATOMS: atom_id res chain seq x y z
N MET A 1 10.65 3.00 12.59
CA MET A 1 9.76 2.01 11.94
C MET A 1 8.40 2.66 11.69
N SER A 2 7.86 2.59 10.48
CA SER A 2 6.57 3.20 10.12
C SER A 2 5.47 2.15 10.11
N LEU A 3 4.33 2.43 10.77
CA LEU A 3 3.15 1.55 10.80
C LEU A 3 2.66 1.19 9.38
N LYS A 4 2.74 2.16 8.46
CA LYS A 4 2.46 1.99 7.03
C LYS A 4 3.31 0.85 6.43
N ASN A 5 4.63 0.85 6.67
CA ASN A 5 5.53 -0.15 6.09
C ASN A 5 5.27 -1.55 6.65
N SER A 6 4.96 -1.67 7.94
CA SER A 6 4.58 -2.96 8.54
C SER A 6 3.29 -3.51 7.96
N LEU A 7 2.28 -2.65 7.72
CA LEU A 7 1.03 -3.05 7.08
C LEU A 7 1.26 -3.47 5.63
N ILE A 8 1.98 -2.65 4.86
CA ILE A 8 2.27 -2.95 3.45
C ILE A 8 3.05 -4.25 3.33
N ALA A 9 4.09 -4.47 4.16
CA ALA A 9 4.85 -5.72 4.21
C ALA A 9 3.96 -6.94 4.45
N LYS A 10 3.01 -6.82 5.39
CA LYS A 10 2.07 -7.91 5.70
C LYS A 10 1.11 -8.19 4.55
N VAL A 11 0.58 -7.16 3.90
CA VAL A 11 -0.35 -7.29 2.76
C VAL A 11 0.36 -7.82 1.52
N SER A 12 1.56 -7.33 1.23
CA SER A 12 2.35 -7.76 0.08
C SER A 12 3.09 -9.07 0.29
N ARG A 13 3.16 -9.57 1.54
CA ARG A 13 3.93 -10.75 1.94
C ARG A 13 5.41 -10.61 1.54
N LEU A 14 5.98 -9.45 1.84
CA LEU A 14 7.39 -9.11 1.65
C LEU A 14 8.04 -8.72 2.98
N ASP A 15 9.35 -8.87 3.06
CA ASP A 15 10.13 -8.43 4.21
C ASP A 15 10.22 -6.90 4.29
N LEU A 16 10.35 -6.39 5.52
CA LEU A 16 10.43 -4.96 5.79
C LEU A 16 11.58 -4.27 5.04
N ASP A 17 12.71 -4.95 4.88
CA ASP A 17 13.87 -4.43 4.15
C ASP A 17 13.56 -4.24 2.67
N THR A 18 12.87 -5.22 2.06
CA THR A 18 12.39 -5.12 0.68
C THR A 18 11.36 -4.01 0.54
N VAL A 19 10.43 -3.86 1.48
CA VAL A 19 9.46 -2.75 1.48
C VAL A 19 10.17 -1.39 1.59
N GLY A 20 11.24 -1.29 2.38
CA GLY A 20 12.03 -0.07 2.49
C GLY A 20 12.73 0.32 1.18
N ARG A 21 13.32 -0.65 0.47
CA ARG A 21 13.91 -0.43 -0.86
C ARG A 21 12.86 0.04 -1.87
N ILE A 22 11.70 -0.62 -1.87
CA ILE A 22 10.59 -0.27 -2.77
C ILE A 22 10.02 1.13 -2.44
N GLU A 23 9.97 1.52 -1.16
CA GLU A 23 9.58 2.88 -0.78
C GLU A 23 10.53 3.94 -1.36
N LEU A 24 11.85 3.70 -1.29
CA LEU A 24 12.84 4.59 -1.87
C LEU A 24 12.66 4.72 -3.39
N ALA A 25 12.49 3.60 -4.08
CA ALA A 25 12.22 3.59 -5.52
C ALA A 25 10.91 4.33 -5.87
N ALA A 26 9.84 4.11 -5.09
CA ALA A 26 8.56 4.79 -5.28
C ALA A 26 8.65 6.30 -5.04
N ARG A 27 9.50 6.76 -4.11
CA ARG A 27 9.78 8.20 -3.93
C ARG A 27 10.48 8.78 -5.14
N GLY A 28 11.51 8.13 -5.65
CA GLY A 28 12.20 8.55 -6.88
C GLY A 28 11.24 8.66 -8.06
N TYR A 29 10.42 7.62 -8.27
CA TYR A 29 9.35 7.62 -9.27
C TYR A 29 8.41 8.82 -9.15
N LEU A 30 7.94 9.14 -7.94
CA LEU A 30 7.02 10.26 -7.72
C LEU A 30 7.70 11.63 -7.87
N GLN A 31 8.99 11.75 -7.57
CA GLN A 31 9.75 12.99 -7.70
C GLN A 31 10.11 13.29 -9.16
N GLU A 32 10.56 12.28 -9.90
CA GLU A 32 11.07 12.44 -11.26
C GLU A 32 9.98 12.24 -12.32
N LEU A 33 8.76 11.83 -11.94
CA LEU A 33 7.73 11.33 -12.86
C LEU A 33 8.30 10.25 -13.81
N ALA A 34 9.24 9.46 -13.29
CA ALA A 34 9.95 8.44 -14.05
C ALA A 34 9.02 7.31 -14.49
N GLU A 35 9.47 6.46 -15.40
CA GLU A 35 8.75 5.24 -15.74
C GLU A 35 8.80 4.22 -14.58
N ILE A 36 7.80 3.35 -14.48
CA ILE A 36 7.79 2.31 -13.43
C ILE A 36 8.94 1.33 -13.69
N PRO A 37 9.85 1.10 -12.73
CA PRO A 37 10.94 0.15 -12.91
C PRO A 37 10.41 -1.25 -13.29
N PRO A 38 11.03 -1.95 -14.25
CA PRO A 38 10.53 -3.22 -14.76
C PRO A 38 10.47 -4.31 -13.68
N GLU A 39 11.32 -4.21 -12.65
CA GLU A 39 11.31 -5.05 -11.45
C GLU A 39 9.98 -4.96 -10.66
N TYR A 40 9.30 -3.81 -10.70
CA TYR A 40 8.03 -3.58 -10.01
C TYR A 40 6.81 -3.62 -10.95
N ALA A 41 6.97 -4.15 -12.18
CA ALA A 41 5.87 -4.22 -13.12
C ALA A 41 4.87 -5.36 -12.83
N ARG A 42 5.30 -6.43 -12.13
CA ARG A 42 4.45 -7.61 -11.84
C ARG A 42 4.70 -8.22 -10.46
N GLY A 43 3.71 -8.97 -9.98
CA GLY A 43 3.82 -9.79 -8.76
C GLY A 43 3.64 -9.01 -7.45
N ARG A 44 4.23 -9.55 -6.38
CA ARG A 44 4.10 -8.99 -5.02
C ARG A 44 4.82 -7.65 -4.87
N GLU A 45 5.94 -7.48 -5.56
CA GLU A 45 6.72 -6.24 -5.53
C GLU A 45 5.98 -5.11 -6.24
N ALA A 46 5.27 -5.41 -7.34
CA ALA A 46 4.37 -4.47 -7.99
C ALA A 46 3.24 -3.97 -7.08
N LEU A 47 2.62 -4.89 -6.33
CA LEU A 47 1.60 -4.53 -5.34
C LEU A 47 2.20 -3.64 -4.23
N CYS A 48 3.39 -3.98 -3.74
CA CYS A 48 4.08 -3.16 -2.74
C CYS A 48 4.40 -1.75 -3.28
N PHE A 49 4.88 -1.66 -4.51
CA PHE A 49 5.19 -0.40 -5.18
C PHE A 49 3.93 0.46 -5.40
N ALA A 50 2.83 -0.15 -5.85
CA ALA A 50 1.54 0.53 -5.98
C ALA A 50 1.03 1.06 -4.63
N LEU A 51 1.08 0.25 -3.56
CA LEU A 51 0.67 0.70 -2.23
C LEU A 51 1.56 1.83 -1.69
N GLN A 52 2.89 1.73 -1.89
CA GLN A 52 3.82 2.77 -1.47
C GLN A 52 3.60 4.08 -2.22
N SER A 53 3.44 4.02 -3.55
CA SER A 53 3.19 5.23 -4.36
C SER A 53 1.87 5.91 -3.99
N VAL A 54 0.80 5.16 -3.72
CA VAL A 54 -0.47 5.72 -3.21
C VAL A 54 -0.28 6.33 -1.83
N ALA A 55 0.38 5.62 -0.91
CA ALA A 55 0.60 6.10 0.44
C ALA A 55 1.49 7.35 0.51
N LEU A 56 2.45 7.49 -0.40
CA LEU A 56 3.32 8.66 -0.52
C LEU A 56 2.61 9.84 -1.18
N ARG A 57 1.87 9.62 -2.28
CA ARG A 57 1.20 10.69 -3.04
C ARG A 57 -0.06 11.21 -2.36
N ARG A 58 -0.87 10.31 -1.77
CA ARG A 58 -2.18 10.62 -1.17
C ARG A 58 -2.40 9.75 0.08
N PRO A 59 -1.73 10.05 1.21
CA PRO A 59 -1.82 9.24 2.42
C PRO A 59 -3.26 9.09 2.94
N ALA A 60 -4.10 10.10 2.77
CA ALA A 60 -5.51 10.03 3.16
C ALA A 60 -6.25 8.88 2.46
N LEU A 61 -6.06 8.72 1.14
CA LEU A 61 -6.73 7.66 0.37
C LEU A 61 -6.26 6.26 0.79
N PHE A 62 -4.97 6.11 1.13
CA PHE A 62 -4.44 4.86 1.64
C PHE A 62 -5.13 4.46 2.95
N TRP A 63 -5.25 5.38 3.91
CA TRP A 63 -5.88 5.10 5.20
C TRP A 63 -7.40 4.91 5.09
N PHE A 64 -8.09 5.69 4.26
CA PHE A 64 -9.51 5.48 3.99
C PHE A 64 -9.78 4.13 3.31
N GLY A 65 -8.93 3.74 2.35
CA GLY A 65 -9.00 2.43 1.71
C GLY A 65 -8.74 1.29 2.69
N LEU A 66 -7.85 1.48 3.66
CA LEU A 66 -7.64 0.48 4.71
C LEU A 66 -8.82 0.41 5.69
N ALA A 67 -9.39 1.55 6.06
CA ALA A 67 -10.54 1.62 6.95
C ALA A 67 -11.78 0.96 6.33
N SER A 68 -12.00 1.10 5.02
CA SER A 68 -13.14 0.49 4.34
C SER A 68 -13.13 -1.04 4.40
N VAL A 69 -11.95 -1.68 4.44
CA VAL A 69 -11.82 -3.13 4.62
C VAL A 69 -12.49 -3.62 5.91
N ILE A 70 -12.53 -2.77 6.95
CA ILE A 70 -13.16 -3.10 8.24
C ILE A 70 -14.60 -2.56 8.29
N VAL A 71 -14.82 -1.34 7.82
CA VAL A 71 -16.13 -0.67 7.88
C VAL A 71 -17.15 -1.39 7.01
N THR A 72 -16.80 -1.83 5.80
CA THR A 72 -17.72 -2.52 4.90
C THR A 72 -18.29 -3.81 5.52
N PRO A 73 -17.49 -4.77 6.03
CA PRO A 73 -18.04 -5.95 6.68
C PRO A 73 -18.78 -5.61 7.98
N ALA A 74 -18.33 -4.61 8.75
CA ALA A 74 -19.05 -4.18 9.95
C ALA A 74 -20.46 -3.66 9.63
N LEU A 75 -20.60 -2.86 8.57
CA LEU A 75 -21.90 -2.36 8.11
C LEU A 75 -22.80 -3.48 7.56
N LEU A 76 -22.22 -4.48 6.88
CA LEU A 76 -22.98 -5.65 6.44
C LEU A 76 -23.50 -6.47 7.62
N ILE A 77 -22.66 -6.71 8.64
CA ILE A 77 -23.08 -7.40 9.86
C ILE A 77 -24.17 -6.61 10.58
N LEU A 78 -23.99 -5.29 10.73
CA LEU A 78 -24.98 -4.43 11.36
C LEU A 78 -26.33 -4.49 10.63
N ARG A 79 -26.31 -4.52 9.29
CA ARG A 79 -27.53 -4.67 8.47
C ARG A 79 -28.22 -6.03 8.61
N VAL A 80 -27.48 -7.09 8.96
CA VAL A 80 -28.06 -8.42 9.18
C VAL A 80 -28.61 -8.56 10.60
N VAL A 81 -28.00 -7.86 11.57
CA VAL A 81 -28.39 -7.90 12.99
C VAL A 81 -29.54 -6.95 13.32
N LEU A 82 -29.68 -5.86 12.58
CA LEU A 82 -30.68 -4.79 12.78
C LEU A 82 -31.81 -4.87 11.74
#